data_AF-U3L2I9-F1
#
_entry.id   AF-U3L2I9-F1
#
_cell.length_a   1.000
_cell.length_b   1.000
_cell.length_c   1.000
_cell.angle_alpha   90.00
_cell.angle_beta   90.00
_cell.angle_gamma   90.00
#
_symmetry.space_group_name_H-M   'P 1'
#
loop_
_entity.id
_entity.type
_entity.pdbx_description
1 polymer ?
#
loop_
_entity_poly.entity_id
_entity_poly.type
_entity_poly.pdbx_seq_one_letter_code
_entity_poly.pdbx_strand_id
1 'polypeptide(L)'
;VCGVNLDAYDPKHKISNASCTTNCLAPLAKIIHDNFKIVEGLMTTVHATTATQKTVDGPSNKDWRGGRSVNNNIIPSSTGAAKAVGKVIPSLNGKLTGLAFRVPTLDVSVVDLVVRIEKPATYQEIKDVVKQASLGEYKGIVEYTEDALVSTDFIGHT
;
A
#
# COMPACT_ATOMS: atom_id res chain seq x y z
N VAL A 1 12.28 -2.30 -0.55
CA VAL A 1 11.29 -1.41 -1.17
C VAL A 1 12.03 -0.18 -1.61
N CYS A 2 11.93 0.17 -2.89
CA CYS A 2 12.64 1.34 -3.44
C CYS A 2 12.21 2.62 -2.71
N GLY A 3 13.17 3.51 -2.43
CA GLY A 3 12.93 4.74 -1.67
C GLY A 3 12.79 4.57 -0.15
N VAL A 4 12.81 3.33 0.37
CA VAL A 4 12.61 3.08 1.81
C VAL A 4 13.83 2.50 2.50
N ASN A 5 14.41 1.42 1.97
CA ASN A 5 15.48 0.67 2.65
C ASN A 5 16.53 0.06 1.69
N LEU A 6 16.79 0.73 0.56
CA LEU A 6 17.77 0.24 -0.43
C LEU A 6 19.21 0.28 0.10
N ASP A 7 19.50 1.19 1.02
CA ASP A 7 20.76 1.34 1.74
C ASP A 7 21.10 0.13 2.63
N ALA A 8 20.09 -0.65 3.04
CA ALA A 8 20.26 -1.87 3.82
C ALA A 8 20.58 -3.13 2.97
N TYR A 9 20.80 -2.99 1.66
CA TYR A 9 21.07 -4.12 0.78
C TYR A 9 22.46 -4.73 1.00
N ASP A 10 22.50 -6.06 1.20
CA ASP A 10 23.73 -6.87 1.18
C ASP A 10 23.70 -7.83 -0.04
N PRO A 11 24.68 -7.74 -0.96
CA PRO A 11 24.79 -8.63 -2.13
C PRO A 11 24.85 -10.13 -1.84
N LYS A 12 25.15 -10.53 -0.60
CA LYS A 12 25.20 -11.94 -0.19
C LYS A 12 23.81 -12.57 -0.03
N HIS A 13 22.75 -11.77 0.05
CA HIS A 13 21.40 -12.25 0.32
C HIS A 13 20.55 -12.42 -0.94
N LYS A 14 19.69 -13.44 -0.93
CA LYS A 14 18.55 -13.51 -1.86
C LYS A 14 17.50 -12.49 -1.42
N ILE A 15 17.05 -11.64 -2.34
CA ILE A 15 16.16 -10.52 -2.03
C ILE A 15 14.73 -10.77 -2.50
N SER A 16 13.79 -10.08 -1.87
CA SER A 16 12.38 -9.96 -2.29
C SER A 16 12.06 -8.48 -2.43
N ASN A 17 11.36 -8.10 -3.51
CA ASN A 17 10.88 -6.73 -3.69
C ASN A 17 9.56 -6.45 -2.95
N ALA A 18 9.21 -7.27 -1.95
CA ALA A 18 7.93 -7.25 -1.27
C ALA A 18 6.74 -7.40 -2.26
N SER A 19 5.61 -6.74 -1.99
CA SER A 19 4.40 -6.76 -2.82
C SER A 19 4.03 -5.37 -3.35
N CYS A 20 3.16 -5.29 -4.35
CA CYS A 20 2.60 -4.03 -4.86
C CYS A 20 2.03 -3.15 -3.74
N THR A 21 1.17 -3.68 -2.86
CA THR A 21 0.62 -2.94 -1.73
C THR A 21 1.69 -2.48 -0.74
N THR A 22 2.76 -3.25 -0.52
CA THR A 22 3.86 -2.84 0.37
C THR A 22 4.66 -1.69 -0.26
N ASN A 23 4.90 -1.73 -1.58
CA ASN A 23 5.58 -0.65 -2.30
C ASN A 23 4.73 0.63 -2.39
N CYS A 24 3.40 0.53 -2.41
CA CYS A 24 2.52 1.69 -2.29
C CYS A 24 2.52 2.27 -0.87
N LEU A 25 2.36 1.42 0.15
CA LEU A 25 2.17 1.87 1.54
C LEU A 25 3.47 2.34 2.21
N ALA A 26 4.60 1.66 1.99
CA ALA A 26 5.80 1.92 2.78
C ALA A 26 6.44 3.30 2.54
N PRO A 27 6.58 3.81 1.29
CA PRO A 27 7.07 5.17 1.06
C PRO A 27 6.19 6.23 1.73
N LEU A 28 4.87 6.14 1.55
CA LEU A 28 3.92 7.06 2.19
C LEU A 28 4.02 6.99 3.73
N ALA A 29 4.04 5.78 4.29
CA ALA A 29 4.16 5.59 5.73
C ALA A 29 5.49 6.14 6.28
N LYS A 30 6.59 6.04 5.53
CA LYS A 30 7.89 6.62 5.90
C LYS A 30 7.83 8.14 5.93
N ILE A 31 7.33 8.78 4.87
CA ILE A 31 7.15 10.24 4.80
C ILE A 31 6.35 10.74 6.00
N ILE A 32 5.20 10.13 6.28
CA ILE A 32 4.33 10.52 7.40
C ILE A 32 5.01 10.24 8.75
N HIS A 33 5.68 9.10 8.91
CA HIS A 33 6.33 8.75 10.18
C HIS A 33 7.53 9.63 10.52
N ASP A 34 8.34 9.99 9.53
CA ASP A 34 9.54 10.80 9.73
C ASP A 34 9.16 12.24 10.12
N ASN A 35 8.07 12.77 9.56
CA ASN A 35 7.58 14.12 9.86
C ASN A 35 6.73 14.18 11.14
N PHE A 36 5.72 13.30 11.26
CA PHE A 36 4.66 13.43 12.27
C PHE A 36 4.62 12.31 13.32
N LYS A 37 5.47 11.28 13.19
CA LYS A 37 5.49 10.08 14.03
C LYS A 37 4.15 9.36 14.12
N ILE A 38 4.02 8.29 13.33
CA ILE A 38 2.89 7.35 13.44
C ILE A 38 2.98 6.60 14.79
N VAL A 39 1.91 6.69 15.58
CA VAL A 39 1.71 5.93 16.82
C VAL A 39 1.15 4.55 16.50
N GLU A 40 0.07 4.51 15.72
CA GLU A 40 -0.58 3.29 15.21
C GLU A 40 -1.36 3.62 13.94
N GLY A 41 -1.68 2.59 13.15
CA GLY A 41 -2.49 2.76 11.94
C GLY A 41 -3.07 1.46 11.41
N LEU A 42 -4.18 1.63 10.70
CA LEU A 42 -4.88 0.58 9.98
C LEU A 42 -4.98 0.96 8.52
N MET A 43 -4.69 0.00 7.64
CA MET A 43 -4.84 0.19 6.20
C MET A 43 -5.87 -0.76 5.63
N THR A 44 -6.60 -0.28 4.63
CA THR A 44 -7.42 -1.07 3.73
C THR A 44 -6.90 -0.88 2.31
N THR A 45 -6.73 -1.94 1.54
CA THR A 45 -6.48 -1.79 0.09
C THR A 45 -7.71 -2.24 -0.67
N VAL A 46 -8.27 -1.33 -1.46
CA VAL A 46 -9.27 -1.68 -2.47
C VAL A 46 -8.47 -2.08 -3.70
N HIS A 47 -8.44 -3.38 -3.94
CA HIS A 47 -7.44 -3.99 -4.81
C HIS A 47 -8.11 -4.65 -6.00
N ALA A 48 -7.54 -4.44 -7.19
CA ALA A 48 -8.00 -5.07 -8.41
C ALA A 48 -8.01 -6.60 -8.31
N THR A 49 -8.80 -7.18 -9.20
CA THR A 49 -8.77 -8.61 -9.50
C THR A 49 -7.38 -9.05 -9.93
N THR A 50 -6.96 -10.23 -9.49
CA THR A 50 -5.69 -10.86 -9.90
C THR A 50 -5.92 -12.29 -10.36
N ALA A 51 -4.92 -12.87 -11.03
CA ALA A 51 -4.97 -14.21 -11.61
C ALA A 51 -5.30 -15.35 -10.62
N THR A 52 -5.18 -15.15 -9.30
CA THR A 52 -5.51 -16.18 -8.30
C THR A 52 -7.02 -16.34 -8.07
N GLN A 53 -7.83 -15.34 -8.44
CA GLN A 53 -9.29 -15.35 -8.25
C GLN A 53 -10.01 -16.17 -9.33
N LYS A 54 -11.34 -16.31 -9.22
CA LYS A 54 -12.15 -17.18 -10.10
C LYS A 54 -13.19 -16.36 -10.86
N THR A 55 -13.40 -16.70 -12.13
CA THR A 55 -14.42 -16.05 -13.00
C THR A 55 -15.84 -16.36 -12.50
N VAL A 56 -16.09 -17.60 -12.10
CA VAL A 56 -17.30 -18.07 -11.41
C VAL A 56 -16.92 -18.73 -10.09
N ASP A 57 -17.89 -18.99 -9.21
CA ASP A 57 -17.62 -19.67 -7.93
C ASP A 57 -16.91 -21.01 -8.17
N GLY A 58 -15.79 -21.23 -7.48
CA GLY A 58 -14.97 -22.43 -7.65
C GLY A 58 -14.04 -22.72 -6.47
N PRO A 59 -13.37 -23.88 -6.48
CA PRO A 59 -12.57 -24.32 -5.34
C PRO A 59 -11.40 -23.38 -5.03
N SER A 60 -11.27 -23.02 -3.75
CA SER A 60 -10.14 -22.28 -3.21
C SER A 60 -9.88 -22.69 -1.75
N ASN A 61 -9.24 -23.86 -1.58
CA ASN A 61 -9.14 -24.55 -0.30
C ASN A 61 -8.42 -23.76 0.81
N LYS A 62 -7.54 -22.82 0.43
CA LYS A 62 -6.76 -21.98 1.36
C LYS A 62 -7.37 -20.59 1.58
N ASP A 63 -8.32 -20.18 0.74
CA ASP A 63 -9.01 -18.89 0.83
C ASP A 63 -10.41 -19.04 0.23
N TRP A 64 -11.38 -19.40 1.07
CA TRP A 64 -12.75 -19.69 0.64
C TRP A 64 -13.41 -18.49 -0.02
N ARG A 65 -13.11 -17.26 0.46
CA ARG A 65 -13.67 -16.03 -0.11
C ARG A 65 -13.09 -15.76 -1.49
N GLY A 66 -11.80 -15.99 -1.69
CA GLY A 66 -11.12 -15.89 -2.99
C GLY A 66 -11.60 -16.90 -4.05
N GLY A 67 -12.38 -17.92 -3.66
CA GLY A 67 -13.04 -18.84 -4.58
C GLY A 67 -14.34 -18.32 -5.19
N ARG A 68 -14.90 -17.21 -4.68
CA ARG A 68 -16.14 -16.63 -5.20
C ARG A 68 -15.90 -15.86 -6.50
N SER A 69 -16.91 -15.79 -7.35
CA SER A 69 -16.90 -15.08 -8.64
C SER A 69 -16.46 -13.64 -8.47
N VAL A 70 -15.34 -13.29 -9.10
CA VAL A 70 -14.71 -11.99 -8.88
C VAL A 70 -15.47 -10.81 -9.49
N ASN A 71 -16.19 -11.04 -10.58
CA ASN A 71 -16.90 -9.97 -11.29
C ASN A 71 -18.20 -9.53 -10.60
N ASN A 72 -18.66 -10.29 -9.59
CA ASN A 72 -19.95 -10.07 -8.93
C ASN A 72 -19.83 -9.84 -7.42
N ASN A 73 -18.61 -9.74 -6.87
CA ASN A 73 -18.39 -9.65 -5.43
C ASN A 73 -17.38 -8.57 -5.06
N ILE A 74 -17.61 -7.93 -3.92
CA ILE A 74 -16.55 -7.31 -3.12
C ILE A 74 -16.05 -8.39 -2.16
N ILE A 75 -14.79 -8.82 -2.32
CA ILE A 75 -14.25 -10.00 -1.63
C ILE A 75 -13.25 -9.55 -0.56
N PRO A 76 -13.59 -9.59 0.74
CA PRO A 76 -12.63 -9.27 1.78
C PRO A 76 -11.54 -10.34 1.84
N SER A 77 -10.28 -9.92 1.94
CA SER A 77 -9.11 -10.78 1.98
C SER A 77 -8.12 -10.28 3.04
N SER A 78 -7.42 -11.20 3.69
CA SER A 78 -6.30 -10.84 4.56
C SER A 78 -5.08 -10.46 3.74
N THR A 79 -4.25 -9.53 4.24
CA THR A 79 -2.98 -9.17 3.58
C THR A 79 -1.86 -9.03 4.59
N GLY A 80 -0.68 -9.51 4.22
CA GLY A 80 0.55 -9.31 4.99
C GLY A 80 1.24 -7.98 4.70
N ALA A 81 0.75 -7.18 3.76
CA ALA A 81 1.45 -5.99 3.26
C ALA A 81 1.70 -4.94 4.34
N ALA A 82 0.69 -4.61 5.14
CA ALA A 82 0.81 -3.67 6.26
C ALA A 82 1.85 -4.14 7.29
N LYS A 83 1.84 -5.43 7.63
CA LYS A 83 2.84 -6.02 8.53
C LYS A 83 4.24 -6.03 7.92
N ALA A 84 4.35 -6.18 6.59
CA ALA A 84 5.62 -6.13 5.88
C ALA A 84 6.25 -4.73 5.90
N VAL A 85 5.45 -3.65 6.05
CA VAL A 85 5.98 -2.30 6.29
C VAL A 85 6.88 -2.27 7.52
N GLY A 86 6.50 -2.95 8.61
CA GLY A 86 7.32 -3.07 9.81
C GLY A 86 8.66 -3.78 9.61
N LYS A 87 8.81 -4.57 8.53
CA LYS A 87 10.09 -5.21 8.18
C LYS A 87 11.02 -4.28 7.42
N VAL A 88 10.46 -3.43 6.56
CA VAL A 88 11.26 -2.46 5.76
C VAL A 88 11.45 -1.12 6.47
N ILE A 89 10.61 -0.82 7.46
CA ILE A 89 10.72 0.34 8.35
C ILE A 89 10.61 -0.18 9.80
N PRO A 90 11.73 -0.61 10.42
CA PRO A 90 11.70 -1.24 11.74
C PRO A 90 11.02 -0.41 12.84
N SER A 91 11.06 0.93 12.76
CA SER A 91 10.38 1.83 13.71
C SER A 91 8.84 1.78 13.64
N LEU A 92 8.28 1.17 12.59
CA LEU A 92 6.85 0.93 12.39
C LEU A 92 6.43 -0.51 12.69
N ASN A 93 7.36 -1.38 13.13
CA ASN A 93 7.03 -2.76 13.45
C ASN A 93 5.99 -2.84 14.58
N GLY A 94 4.93 -3.61 14.35
CA GLY A 94 3.79 -3.73 15.28
C GLY A 94 2.81 -2.56 15.29
N LYS A 95 3.10 -1.45 14.58
CA LYS A 95 2.24 -0.25 14.56
C LYS A 95 1.21 -0.24 13.43
N LEU A 96 1.49 -0.98 12.34
CA LEU A 96 0.64 -1.01 11.15
C LEU A 96 0.14 -2.44 10.87
N THR A 97 -1.16 -2.56 10.65
CA THR A 97 -1.79 -3.78 10.13
C THR A 97 -2.95 -3.40 9.18
N GLY A 98 -3.56 -4.39 8.52
CA GLY A 98 -4.62 -4.08 7.58
C GLY A 98 -5.26 -5.28 6.91
N LEU A 99 -6.18 -4.98 6.01
CA LEU A 99 -6.92 -5.95 5.19
C LEU A 99 -7.08 -5.43 3.76
N ALA A 100 -7.68 -6.24 2.90
CA ALA A 100 -7.98 -5.89 1.52
C ALA A 100 -9.45 -6.19 1.18
N PHE A 101 -9.98 -5.44 0.22
CA PHE A 101 -11.17 -5.82 -0.53
C PHE A 101 -10.77 -5.99 -1.99
N ARG A 102 -10.98 -7.19 -2.54
CA ARG A 102 -10.86 -7.39 -3.98
C ARG A 102 -12.14 -6.94 -4.67
N VAL A 103 -12.00 -6.11 -5.71
CA VAL A 103 -13.14 -5.52 -6.42
C VAL A 103 -13.08 -5.82 -7.94
N PRO A 104 -14.21 -5.69 -8.66
CA PRO A 104 -14.31 -5.97 -10.09
C PRO A 104 -13.61 -4.96 -11.03
N THR A 105 -12.36 -4.60 -10.74
CA THR A 105 -11.47 -3.89 -11.66
C THR A 105 -10.34 -4.81 -12.11
N LEU A 106 -9.86 -4.62 -13.35
CA LEU A 106 -8.85 -5.50 -13.96
C LEU A 106 -7.41 -5.12 -13.59
N ASP A 107 -7.19 -3.85 -13.25
CA ASP A 107 -5.91 -3.32 -12.81
C ASP A 107 -6.14 -2.06 -11.95
N VAL A 108 -5.07 -1.56 -11.35
CA VAL A 108 -5.00 -0.44 -10.42
C VAL A 108 -5.70 -0.72 -9.10
N SER A 109 -5.04 -0.31 -8.03
CA SER A 109 -5.49 -0.50 -6.65
C SER A 109 -5.21 0.76 -5.86
N VAL A 110 -5.94 0.96 -4.76
CA VAL A 110 -5.75 2.10 -3.87
C VAL A 110 -5.48 1.61 -2.46
N VAL A 111 -4.60 2.32 -1.75
CA VAL A 111 -4.38 2.18 -0.32
C VAL A 111 -5.14 3.29 0.39
N ASP A 112 -6.03 2.90 1.29
CA ASP A 112 -6.65 3.75 2.30
C ASP A 112 -5.88 3.53 3.61
N LEU A 113 -5.28 4.58 4.14
CA LEU A 113 -4.43 4.55 5.34
C LEU A 113 -4.99 5.50 6.39
N VAL A 114 -5.44 4.94 7.51
CA VAL A 114 -5.87 5.68 8.69
C VAL A 114 -4.79 5.56 9.77
N VAL A 115 -4.21 6.68 10.19
CA VAL A 115 -3.12 6.71 11.17
C VAL A 115 -3.40 7.72 12.27
N ARG A 116 -2.99 7.38 13.48
CA ARG A 116 -2.88 8.33 14.59
C ARG A 116 -1.44 8.82 14.66
N ILE A 117 -1.26 10.13 14.50
CA ILE A 117 0.04 10.80 14.55
C ILE A 117 0.28 11.41 15.93
N GLU A 118 1.55 11.45 16.33
CA GLU A 118 1.97 11.99 17.64
C GLU A 118 2.09 13.51 17.58
N LYS A 119 2.71 14.05 16.53
CA LYS A 119 2.78 15.49 16.29
C LYS A 119 1.52 15.91 15.55
N PRO A 120 0.72 16.85 16.08
CA PRO A 120 -0.44 17.39 15.38
C PRO A 120 -0.02 17.99 14.03
N ALA A 121 -0.84 17.77 13.01
CA ALA A 121 -0.67 18.34 11.70
C ALA A 121 -2.04 18.67 11.11
N THR A 122 -2.13 19.82 10.45
CA THR A 122 -3.23 20.15 9.56
C THR A 122 -3.13 19.31 8.29
N TYR A 123 -4.25 19.16 7.58
CA TYR A 123 -4.25 18.44 6.31
C TYR A 123 -3.34 19.12 5.26
N GLN A 124 -3.23 20.46 5.29
CA GLN A 124 -2.34 21.18 4.39
C GLN A 124 -0.87 20.87 4.68
N GLU A 125 -0.45 20.80 5.94
CA GLU A 125 0.92 20.39 6.29
C GLU A 125 1.22 18.96 5.82
N ILE A 126 0.24 18.04 5.91
CA ILE A 126 0.38 16.68 5.38
C ILE A 126 0.55 16.70 3.85
N LYS A 127 -0.28 17.47 3.13
CA LYS A 127 -0.16 17.65 1.68
C LYS A 127 1.22 18.18 1.30
N ASP A 128 1.70 19.21 2.00
CA ASP A 128 2.95 19.88 1.69
C ASP A 128 4.16 18.95 1.86
N VAL A 129 4.23 18.17 2.95
CA VAL A 129 5.35 17.23 3.13
C VAL A 129 5.34 16.10 2.10
N VAL A 130 4.17 15.59 1.71
CA VAL A 130 4.07 14.54 0.67
C VAL A 130 4.46 15.11 -0.69
N LYS A 131 4.00 16.33 -1.02
CA LYS A 131 4.36 17.03 -2.26
C LYS A 131 5.86 17.37 -2.32
N GLN A 132 6.47 17.79 -1.22
CA GLN A 132 7.91 18.03 -1.19
C GLN A 132 8.70 16.73 -1.35
N ALA A 133 8.28 15.66 -0.66
CA ALA A 133 8.88 14.34 -0.77
C ALA A 133 8.83 13.80 -2.21
N SER A 134 7.69 13.94 -2.90
CA SER A 134 7.50 13.50 -4.30
C SER A 134 8.38 14.27 -5.30
N LEU A 135 8.69 15.54 -5.02
CA LEU A 135 9.57 16.36 -5.87
C LEU A 135 11.06 16.16 -5.56
N GLY A 136 11.38 15.61 -4.39
CA GLY A 136 12.72 15.42 -3.86
C GLY A 136 13.14 13.95 -3.79
N GLU A 137 13.33 13.44 -2.58
CA GLU A 137 13.96 12.12 -2.32
C GLU A 137 13.15 10.94 -2.87
N TYR A 138 11.83 11.08 -3.05
CA TYR A 138 10.95 10.05 -3.60
C TYR A 138 10.56 10.30 -5.06
N LYS A 139 11.25 11.19 -5.78
CA LYS A 139 10.96 11.45 -7.19
C LYS A 139 11.04 10.18 -8.03
N GLY A 140 9.97 9.89 -8.78
CA GLY A 140 9.84 8.66 -9.56
C GLY A 140 9.46 7.41 -8.74
N ILE A 141 9.06 7.59 -7.48
CA ILE A 141 8.56 6.53 -6.59
C ILE A 141 7.22 6.95 -5.97
N VAL A 142 7.14 8.19 -5.50
CA VAL A 142 5.91 8.80 -4.99
C VAL A 142 5.57 9.99 -5.87
N GLU A 143 4.32 10.07 -6.30
CA GLU A 143 3.76 11.21 -7.01
C GLU A 143 2.63 11.85 -6.20
N TYR A 144 2.36 13.11 -6.49
CA TYR A 144 1.39 13.91 -5.78
C TYR A 144 0.49 14.63 -6.78
N THR A 145 -0.82 14.58 -6.56
CA THR A 145 -1.83 15.22 -7.42
C THR A 145 -2.98 15.78 -6.59
N GLU A 146 -3.63 16.81 -7.12
CA GLU A 146 -4.88 17.40 -6.60
C GLU A 146 -6.02 17.32 -7.63
N ASP A 147 -5.79 16.60 -8.73
CA ASP A 147 -6.77 16.43 -9.80
C ASP A 147 -7.87 15.43 -9.40
N ALA A 148 -9.03 15.56 -10.03
CA ALA A 148 -10.16 14.65 -9.82
C ALA A 148 -9.98 13.33 -10.59
N LEU A 149 -9.04 12.50 -10.13
CA LEU A 149 -8.65 11.25 -10.78
C LEU A 149 -9.50 10.04 -10.33
N VAL A 150 -9.53 9.02 -11.18
CA VAL A 150 -10.08 7.69 -10.92
C VAL A 150 -9.05 6.60 -11.26
N SER A 151 -9.35 5.34 -10.89
CA SER A 151 -8.38 4.23 -11.06
C SER A 151 -7.81 4.09 -12.47
N THR A 152 -8.59 4.34 -13.52
CA THR A 152 -8.14 4.17 -14.91
C THR A 152 -7.05 5.17 -15.32
N ASP A 153 -6.93 6.29 -14.63
CA ASP A 153 -5.92 7.31 -14.91
C ASP A 153 -4.49 6.85 -14.51
N PHE A 154 -4.40 5.77 -13.73
CA PHE A 154 -3.13 5.19 -13.28
C PHE A 154 -2.74 3.90 -14.02
N ILE A 155 -3.48 3.51 -15.08
CA ILE A 155 -3.12 2.31 -15.87
C ILE A 155 -1.78 2.56 -16.59
N GLY A 156 -0.82 1.67 -16.38
CA GLY A 156 0.52 1.78 -16.96
C GLY A 156 1.43 2.81 -16.29
N HIS A 157 0.99 3.40 -15.17
CA HIS A 157 1.80 4.32 -14.38
C HIS A 157 2.95 3.59 -13.69
N THR A 158 4.16 4.16 -13.75
CA THR A 158 5.40 3.58 -13.22
C THR A 158 5.86 4.26 -11.95
#